data_AF-A0A425WPY8-F1
#
_entry.id   AF-A0A425WPY8-F1
#
_cell.length_a   1.000
_cell.length_b   1.000
_cell.length_c   1.000
_cell.angle_alpha   90.00
_cell.angle_beta   90.00
_cell.angle_gamma   90.00
#
_symmetry.space_group_name_H-M   'P 1'
#
loop_
_entity.id
_entity.type
_entity.pdbx_description
1 polymer ?
#
loop_
_entity_poly.entity_id
_entity_poly.type
_entity_poly.pdbx_seq_one_letter_code
_entity_poly.pdbx_strand_id
1 'polypeptide(L)'
;MPIGPARMPLRDHLGELRRRLTIVIVSVLATAVVIYFATPTLIDILLDPLRSVMGADARLTVLTILGGFTIRFKVAFFFGLIICTPIIIWEIMAFFLPALKESERKWVIPTVAALVILFFLGMIFCYFVIQRAAFGWLLQQTNEFADPLYNAEDYLDIFMKLEVGFGIAFEIPLVIFYLSIFHIVPYSKFRANWRYIYIGLMTLSGIITPDASPVTMLLMFGALIGLYEIALAIARRIIINRDGKAALKWTREDYEEHEFDEE
;
A
#
# COMPACT_ATOMS: atom_id res chain seq x y z
N MET A 1 -33.31 15.21 18.25
CA MET A 1 -33.52 14.53 16.96
C MET A 1 -32.31 13.64 16.74
N PRO A 2 -32.44 12.31 16.55
CA PRO A 2 -31.30 11.49 16.18
C PRO A 2 -30.92 11.87 14.75
N ILE A 3 -29.72 12.43 14.59
CA ILE A 3 -29.21 12.87 13.29
C ILE A 3 -28.84 11.60 12.52
N GLY A 4 -29.55 11.34 11.43
CA GLY A 4 -29.18 10.28 10.50
C GLY A 4 -27.81 10.57 9.85
N PRO A 5 -27.04 9.54 9.48
CA PRO A 5 -25.62 9.66 9.08
C PRO A 5 -25.35 10.59 7.88
N ALA A 6 -26.36 10.90 7.05
CA ALA A 6 -26.22 11.72 5.85
C ALA A 6 -26.07 13.24 6.09
N ARG A 7 -26.12 13.73 7.35
CA ARG A 7 -25.97 15.17 7.67
C ARG A 7 -25.19 15.44 8.96
N MET A 8 -23.98 14.89 9.10
CA MET A 8 -23.08 15.41 10.13
C MET A 8 -22.56 16.81 9.72
N PRO A 9 -22.65 17.83 10.59
CA PRO A 9 -21.95 19.09 10.42
C PRO A 9 -20.45 18.85 10.14
N LEU A 10 -19.82 19.65 9.27
CA LEU A 10 -18.38 19.54 8.96
C LEU A 10 -17.49 19.50 10.23
N ARG A 11 -17.92 20.18 11.31
CA ARG A 11 -17.23 20.18 12.60
C ARG A 11 -17.25 18.82 13.29
N ASP A 12 -18.34 18.07 13.14
CA ASP A 12 -18.50 16.74 13.75
C ASP A 12 -17.68 15.70 12.96
N HIS A 13 -17.61 15.83 11.63
CA HIS A 13 -16.74 14.99 10.79
C HIS A 13 -15.25 15.22 11.08
N LEU A 14 -14.84 16.48 11.29
CA LEU A 14 -13.48 16.81 11.74
C LEU A 14 -13.19 16.28 13.16
N GLY A 15 -14.19 16.26 14.04
CA GLY A 15 -14.08 15.68 15.37
C GLY A 15 -13.83 14.16 15.32
N GLU A 16 -14.52 13.47 14.41
CA GLU A 16 -14.32 12.05 14.15
C GLU A 16 -12.90 11.77 13.61
N LEU A 17 -12.45 12.53 12.61
CA LEU A 17 -11.09 12.41 12.06
C LEU A 17 -10.04 12.54 13.16
N ARG A 18 -10.16 13.56 14.03
CA ARG A 18 -9.22 13.77 15.14
C ARG A 18 -9.17 12.57 16.09
N ARG A 19 -10.33 12.04 16.47
CA ARG A 19 -10.41 10.90 17.39
C ARG A 19 -9.71 9.67 16.79
N ARG A 20 -10.01 9.35 15.52
CA ARG A 20 -9.44 8.21 14.81
C ARG A 20 -7.93 8.36 14.61
N LEU A 21 -7.49 9.55 14.20
CA LEU A 21 -6.07 9.88 14.09
C LEU A 21 -5.34 9.74 15.44
N THR A 22 -5.97 10.13 16.53
CA THR A 22 -5.39 9.97 17.89
C THR A 22 -5.21 8.49 18.23
N ILE A 23 -6.19 7.64 17.93
CA ILE A 23 -6.09 6.19 18.14
C ILE A 23 -4.92 5.60 17.35
N VAL A 24 -4.79 5.97 16.07
CA VAL A 24 -3.68 5.54 15.21
C VAL A 24 -2.32 5.98 15.77
N ILE A 25 -2.18 7.28 16.09
CA ILE A 25 -0.92 7.83 16.60
C ILE A 25 -0.53 7.16 17.92
N VAL A 26 -1.46 7.05 18.87
CA VAL A 26 -1.18 6.44 20.18
C VAL A 26 -0.82 4.96 20.02
N SER A 27 -1.50 4.22 19.14
CA SER A 27 -1.21 2.80 18.89
C SER A 27 0.18 2.62 18.28
N VAL A 28 0.53 3.43 17.28
CA VAL A 28 1.87 3.39 16.64
C VAL A 28 2.95 3.78 17.64
N LEU A 29 2.77 4.84 18.43
CA LEU A 29 3.76 5.27 19.42
C LEU A 29 3.95 4.22 20.53
N ALA A 30 2.86 3.68 21.07
CA ALA A 30 2.94 2.63 22.09
C ALA A 30 3.66 1.39 21.55
N THR A 31 3.34 0.97 20.33
CA THR A 31 3.97 -0.19 19.68
C THR A 31 5.44 0.10 19.37
N ALA A 32 5.78 1.28 18.87
CA ALA A 32 7.16 1.68 18.60
C ALA A 32 8.03 1.65 19.87
N VAL A 33 7.49 2.09 21.02
CA VAL A 33 8.21 2.01 22.32
C VAL A 33 8.51 0.56 22.69
N VAL A 34 7.56 -0.36 22.52
CA VAL A 34 7.77 -1.79 22.78
C VAL A 34 8.79 -2.38 21.81
N ILE A 35 8.66 -2.06 20.53
CA ILE A 35 9.53 -2.57 19.46
C ILE A 35 10.96 -2.02 19.57
N TYR A 36 11.16 -0.83 20.15
CA TYR A 36 12.49 -0.24 20.32
C TYR A 36 13.48 -1.21 20.98
N PHE A 37 13.02 -1.99 21.96
CA PHE A 37 13.82 -2.99 22.65
C PHE A 37 14.21 -4.20 21.77
N ALA A 38 13.42 -4.49 20.73
CA ALA A 38 13.66 -5.55 19.76
C ALA A 38 14.41 -5.07 18.50
N THR A 39 14.74 -3.78 18.40
CA THR A 39 15.43 -3.21 17.23
C THR A 39 16.73 -3.89 16.83
N PRO A 40 17.58 -4.43 17.74
CA PRO A 40 18.82 -5.09 17.30
C PRO A 40 18.55 -6.29 16.41
N THR A 41 17.58 -7.13 16.78
CA THR A 41 17.17 -8.30 16.01
C THR A 41 16.46 -7.91 14.72
N LEU A 42 15.61 -6.88 14.77
CA LEU A 42 14.90 -6.40 13.59
C LEU A 42 15.86 -5.80 12.56
N ILE A 43 16.85 -5.00 12.99
CA ILE A 43 17.88 -4.46 12.11
C ILE A 43 18.66 -5.60 11.42
N ASP A 44 18.97 -6.68 12.15
CA ASP A 44 19.66 -7.84 11.58
C ASP A 44 18.87 -8.46 10.41
N ILE A 45 17.55 -8.64 10.60
CA ILE A 45 16.63 -9.11 9.54
C ILE A 45 16.60 -8.14 8.35
N LEU A 46 16.48 -6.83 8.61
CA LEU A 46 16.46 -5.84 7.54
C LEU A 46 17.75 -5.84 6.73
N LEU A 47 18.90 -6.20 7.32
CA LEU A 47 20.20 -6.25 6.64
C LEU A 47 20.42 -7.53 5.81
N ASP A 48 19.59 -8.56 5.95
CA ASP A 48 19.79 -9.84 5.27
C ASP A 48 19.82 -9.72 3.74
N PRO A 49 18.92 -8.94 3.08
CA PRO A 49 18.98 -8.75 1.64
C PRO A 49 20.29 -8.07 1.21
N LEU A 50 20.83 -7.14 1.99
CA LEU A 50 22.10 -6.47 1.70
C LEU A 50 23.28 -7.45 1.76
N ARG A 51 23.33 -8.31 2.78
CA ARG A 51 24.42 -9.29 2.94
C ARG A 51 24.55 -10.22 1.75
N SER A 52 23.45 -10.50 1.06
CA SER A 52 23.44 -11.37 -0.11
C SER A 52 24.03 -10.74 -1.38
N VAL A 53 24.11 -9.40 -1.42
CA VAL A 53 24.63 -8.64 -2.56
C VAL A 53 25.95 -7.93 -2.25
N MET A 54 26.33 -7.86 -0.97
CA MET A 54 27.63 -7.38 -0.52
C MET A 54 28.75 -8.38 -0.82
N GLY A 55 29.95 -7.87 -1.09
CA GLY A 55 31.17 -8.68 -1.15
C GLY A 55 31.52 -9.27 0.22
N ALA A 56 32.20 -10.42 0.25
CA ALA A 56 32.50 -11.16 1.48
C ALA A 56 33.28 -10.34 2.55
N ASP A 57 34.03 -9.32 2.12
CA ASP A 57 34.84 -8.45 3.00
C ASP A 57 34.17 -7.09 3.32
N ALA A 58 32.94 -6.87 2.85
CA ALA A 58 32.22 -5.61 3.05
C ALA A 58 31.84 -5.38 4.51
N ARG A 59 32.11 -4.18 5.03
CA ARG A 59 31.74 -3.77 6.39
C ARG A 59 30.67 -2.69 6.36
N LEU A 60 29.60 -2.91 7.11
CA LEU A 60 28.57 -1.92 7.34
C LEU A 60 29.07 -0.87 8.33
N THR A 61 28.98 0.41 7.95
CA THR A 61 29.48 1.53 8.76
C THR A 61 28.35 2.49 9.11
N VAL A 62 28.44 3.11 10.29
CA VAL A 62 27.58 4.23 10.69
C VAL A 62 28.45 5.49 10.72
N LEU A 63 28.14 6.48 9.88
CA LEU A 63 29.00 7.64 9.66
C LEU A 63 28.86 8.72 10.74
N THR A 64 27.72 8.76 11.44
CA THR A 64 27.39 9.83 12.39
C THR A 64 27.32 9.29 13.82
N ILE A 65 27.69 10.12 14.80
CA ILE A 65 27.65 9.76 16.22
C ILE A 65 26.22 9.41 16.67
N LEU A 66 25.22 10.14 16.15
CA LEU A 66 23.80 9.89 16.43
C LEU A 66 23.19 8.80 15.53
N GLY A 67 23.89 8.34 14.48
CA GLY A 67 23.32 7.48 13.45
C GLY A 67 22.77 6.16 14.00
N GLY A 68 23.49 5.52 14.93
CA GLY A 68 23.02 4.27 15.55
C GLY A 68 21.72 4.46 16.35
N PHE A 69 21.58 5.60 17.03
CA PHE A 69 20.34 5.94 17.75
C PHE A 69 19.20 6.26 16.78
N THR A 70 19.47 7.07 15.75
CA THR A 70 18.49 7.44 14.71
C THR A 70 17.97 6.20 13.98
N ILE A 71 18.85 5.28 13.60
CA ILE A 71 18.49 4.02 12.94
C ILE A 71 17.52 3.22 13.81
N ARG A 72 17.86 3.00 15.09
CA ARG A 72 16.99 2.25 16.01
C ARG A 72 15.62 2.89 16.16
N PHE A 73 15.58 4.22 16.27
CA PHE A 73 14.33 4.94 16.36
C PHE A 73 13.49 4.80 15.07
N LYS A 74 14.09 5.01 13.90
CA LYS A 74 13.41 4.84 12.59
C LYS A 74 12.85 3.41 12.43
N VAL A 75 13.65 2.40 12.75
CA VAL A 75 13.22 0.98 12.65
C VAL A 75 12.10 0.67 13.63
N ALA A 76 12.14 1.20 14.86
CA ALA A 76 11.07 1.02 15.82
C ALA A 76 9.75 1.61 15.33
N PHE A 77 9.79 2.81 14.75
CA PHE A 77 8.61 3.44 14.14
C PHE A 77 8.10 2.70 12.92
N PHE A 78 9.00 2.24 12.06
CA PHE A 78 8.67 1.48 10.85
C PHE A 78 7.91 0.19 11.20
N PHE A 79 8.46 -0.65 12.09
CA PHE A 79 7.76 -1.85 12.54
C PHE A 79 6.52 -1.55 13.37
N GLY A 80 6.52 -0.46 14.15
CA GLY A 80 5.33 0.03 14.83
C GLY A 80 4.19 0.35 13.86
N LEU A 81 4.49 0.98 12.71
CA LEU A 81 3.53 1.24 11.65
C LEU A 81 3.01 -0.05 11.04
N ILE A 82 3.90 -0.99 10.69
CA ILE A 82 3.55 -2.28 10.06
C ILE A 82 2.62 -3.11 10.96
N ILE A 83 2.96 -3.24 12.24
CA ILE A 83 2.15 -4.00 13.20
C ILE A 83 0.78 -3.34 13.41
N CYS A 84 0.74 -2.00 13.39
CA CYS A 84 -0.48 -1.23 13.52
C CYS A 84 -1.30 -1.14 12.22
N THR A 85 -0.82 -1.66 11.08
CA THR A 85 -1.53 -1.59 9.79
C THR A 85 -3.00 -2.05 9.86
N PRO A 86 -3.37 -3.15 10.53
CA PRO A 86 -4.77 -3.53 10.69
C PRO A 86 -5.63 -2.47 11.39
N ILE A 87 -5.07 -1.81 12.41
CA ILE A 87 -5.73 -0.72 13.14
C ILE A 87 -5.84 0.52 12.24
N ILE A 88 -4.77 0.86 11.53
CA ILE A 88 -4.72 2.01 10.61
C ILE A 88 -5.80 1.86 9.54
N ILE A 89 -5.83 0.72 8.86
CA ILE A 89 -6.80 0.43 7.80
C ILE A 89 -8.23 0.43 8.36
N TRP A 90 -8.45 -0.17 9.53
CA TRP A 90 -9.77 -0.16 10.17
C TRP A 90 -10.25 1.26 10.48
N GLU A 91 -9.40 2.11 11.06
CA GLU A 91 -9.76 3.48 11.40
C GLU A 91 -10.02 4.34 10.15
N ILE A 92 -9.24 4.15 9.08
CA ILE A 92 -9.47 4.80 7.79
C ILE A 92 -10.82 4.36 7.21
N MET A 93 -11.09 3.05 7.16
CA MET A 93 -12.35 2.55 6.61
C MET A 93 -13.56 2.94 7.46
N ALA A 94 -13.41 2.92 8.79
CA ALA A 94 -14.45 3.32 9.71
C ALA A 94 -14.76 4.83 9.61
N PHE A 95 -13.79 5.67 9.22
CA PHE A 95 -14.02 7.08 8.89
C PHE A 95 -14.87 7.27 7.63
N PHE A 96 -14.69 6.41 6.61
CA PHE A 96 -15.51 6.43 5.39
C PHE A 96 -16.86 5.74 5.55
N LEU A 97 -17.05 4.92 6.59
CA LEU A 97 -18.28 4.18 6.88
C LEU A 97 -19.57 5.02 6.83
N PRO A 98 -19.62 6.26 7.35
CA PRO A 98 -20.82 7.09 7.30
C PRO A 98 -21.15 7.61 5.89
N ALA A 99 -20.16 7.68 5.00
CA ALA A 99 -20.32 8.17 3.62
C ALA A 99 -20.75 7.08 2.62
N LEU A 100 -20.69 5.81 3.02
CA LEU A 100 -21.05 4.66 2.19
C LEU A 100 -22.56 4.40 2.23
N LYS A 101 -23.14 3.94 1.11
CA LYS A 101 -24.54 3.50 1.06
C LYS A 101 -24.78 2.28 1.95
N GLU A 102 -26.02 2.03 2.35
CA GLU A 102 -26.36 0.85 3.18
C GLU A 102 -25.97 -0.47 2.52
N SER A 103 -26.18 -0.57 1.19
CA SER A 103 -25.78 -1.72 0.38
C SER A 103 -24.25 -1.86 0.24
N GLU A 104 -23.49 -0.79 0.44
CA GLU A 104 -22.02 -0.77 0.38
C GLU A 104 -21.39 -1.09 1.74
N ARG A 105 -22.09 -0.81 2.86
CA ARG A 105 -21.58 -1.02 4.22
C ARG A 105 -21.19 -2.47 4.50
N LYS A 106 -21.88 -3.45 3.89
CA LYS A 106 -21.57 -4.89 4.01
C LYS A 106 -20.20 -5.27 3.43
N TRP A 107 -19.66 -4.44 2.53
CA TRP A 107 -18.35 -4.68 1.90
C TRP A 107 -17.18 -4.21 2.75
N VAL A 108 -17.39 -3.40 3.79
CA VAL A 108 -16.29 -2.78 4.55
C VAL A 108 -15.42 -3.82 5.25
N ILE A 109 -16.01 -4.82 5.90
CA ILE A 109 -15.24 -5.87 6.60
C ILE A 109 -14.35 -6.67 5.63
N PRO A 110 -14.87 -7.22 4.50
CA PRO A 110 -14.01 -7.88 3.53
C PRO A 110 -13.01 -6.92 2.88
N THR A 111 -13.34 -5.64 2.70
CA THR A 111 -12.38 -4.63 2.22
C THR A 111 -11.20 -4.49 3.18
N VAL A 112 -11.45 -4.34 4.48
CA VAL A 112 -10.38 -4.21 5.49
C VAL A 112 -9.49 -5.43 5.48
N ALA A 113 -10.07 -6.63 5.45
CA ALA A 113 -9.29 -7.87 5.38
C ALA A 113 -8.44 -7.93 4.10
N ALA A 114 -9.02 -7.57 2.95
CA ALA A 114 -8.30 -7.53 1.68
C ALA A 114 -7.16 -6.50 1.67
N LEU A 115 -7.38 -5.29 2.20
CA LEU A 115 -6.36 -4.25 2.33
C LEU A 115 -5.19 -4.73 3.19
N VAL A 116 -5.48 -5.31 4.36
CA VAL A 116 -4.44 -5.84 5.26
C VAL A 116 -3.62 -6.93 4.57
N ILE A 117 -4.29 -7.92 3.97
CA ILE A 117 -3.61 -9.02 3.28
C ILE A 117 -2.75 -8.49 2.13
N LEU A 118 -3.28 -7.57 1.34
CA LEU A 118 -2.63 -7.05 0.15
C LEU A 118 -1.44 -6.15 0.49
N PHE A 119 -1.53 -5.38 1.57
CA PHE A 119 -0.42 -4.59 2.13
C PHE A 119 0.74 -5.51 2.54
N PHE A 120 0.46 -6.54 3.34
CA PHE A 120 1.50 -7.49 3.76
C PHE A 120 2.03 -8.32 2.59
N LEU A 121 1.19 -8.66 1.61
CA LEU A 121 1.64 -9.32 0.38
C LEU A 121 2.61 -8.43 -0.41
N GLY A 122 2.34 -7.13 -0.50
CA GLY A 122 3.21 -6.14 -1.13
C GLY A 122 4.56 -6.04 -0.42
N MET A 123 4.55 -5.98 0.92
CA MET A 123 5.78 -5.99 1.71
C MET A 123 6.59 -7.28 1.54
N ILE A 124 5.94 -8.44 1.63
CA ILE A 124 6.61 -9.74 1.41
C ILE A 124 7.23 -9.80 0.02
N PHE A 125 6.51 -9.35 -1.02
CA PHE A 125 7.04 -9.28 -2.37
C PHE A 125 8.23 -8.31 -2.46
N CYS A 126 8.14 -7.16 -1.80
CA CYS A 126 9.22 -6.19 -1.73
C CYS A 126 10.48 -6.82 -1.11
N TYR A 127 10.35 -7.40 0.09
CA TYR A 127 11.43 -8.00 0.85
C TYR A 127 12.20 -9.08 0.07
N PHE A 128 11.47 -10.03 -0.51
CA PHE A 128 12.09 -11.19 -1.14
C PHE A 128 12.59 -10.93 -2.56
N VAL A 129 11.88 -10.10 -3.34
CA VAL A 129 12.16 -9.92 -4.77
C VAL A 129 12.82 -8.57 -5.02
N ILE A 130 12.19 -7.49 -4.54
CA ILE A 130 12.55 -6.13 -4.93
C ILE A 130 13.82 -5.67 -4.24
N GLN A 131 13.98 -5.89 -2.94
CA GLN A 131 15.15 -5.42 -2.19
C GLN A 131 16.45 -5.94 -2.82
N ARG A 132 16.50 -7.22 -3.18
CA ARG A 132 17.67 -7.83 -3.84
C ARG A 132 17.93 -7.23 -5.21
N ALA A 133 16.87 -7.03 -6.01
CA ALA A 133 16.99 -6.41 -7.33
C ALA A 133 17.45 -4.95 -7.24
N ALA A 134 16.91 -4.18 -6.28
CA ALA A 134 17.24 -2.79 -6.04
C ALA A 134 18.72 -2.62 -5.70
N PHE A 135 19.17 -3.25 -4.61
CA PHE A 135 20.55 -3.10 -4.14
C PHE A 135 21.56 -3.79 -5.05
N GLY A 136 21.18 -4.91 -5.71
CA GLY A 136 22.02 -5.52 -6.74
C GLY A 136 22.28 -4.58 -7.91
N TRP A 137 21.24 -3.91 -8.42
CA TRP A 137 21.40 -2.93 -9.49
C TRP A 137 22.21 -1.70 -9.04
N LEU A 138 21.90 -1.12 -7.87
CA LEU A 138 22.63 0.05 -7.35
C LEU A 138 24.12 -0.22 -7.13
N LEU A 139 24.45 -1.39 -6.57
CA LEU A 139 25.85 -1.78 -6.35
C LEU A 139 26.56 -2.05 -7.67
N GLN A 140 25.90 -2.66 -8.65
CA GLN A 140 26.47 -2.83 -9.98
C GLN A 140 26.87 -1.49 -10.59
N GLN A 141 26.00 -0.48 -10.51
CA GLN A 141 26.29 0.86 -11.03
C GLN A 141 27.46 1.53 -10.30
N THR A 142 27.60 1.28 -8.99
CA THR A 142 28.72 1.85 -8.21
C THR A 142 30.05 1.18 -8.57
N ASN A 143 30.07 -0.16 -8.62
CA ASN A 143 31.25 -0.97 -8.90
C ASN A 143 31.82 -0.76 -10.33
N GLU A 144 31.07 -0.15 -11.25
CA GLU A 144 31.57 0.21 -12.58
C GLU A 144 32.69 1.27 -12.53
N PHE A 145 32.76 2.10 -11.48
CA PHE A 145 33.74 3.18 -11.39
C PHE A 145 34.36 3.38 -10.00
N ALA A 146 33.82 2.81 -8.92
CA ALA A 146 34.35 2.97 -7.57
C ALA A 146 33.96 1.81 -6.63
N ASP A 147 34.74 1.62 -5.57
CA ASP A 147 34.39 0.70 -4.48
C ASP A 147 33.33 1.33 -3.55
N PRO A 148 32.22 0.63 -3.24
CA PRO A 148 31.16 1.16 -2.40
C PRO A 148 31.54 1.20 -0.91
N LEU A 149 31.26 2.32 -0.25
CA LEU A 149 31.23 2.41 1.22
C LEU A 149 29.80 2.15 1.71
N TYR A 150 29.61 1.05 2.44
CA TYR A 150 28.28 0.63 2.91
C TYR A 150 27.84 1.40 4.16
N ASN A 151 26.97 2.39 4.00
CA ASN A 151 26.34 3.12 5.10
C ASN A 151 25.03 2.44 5.53
N ALA A 152 24.93 2.09 6.82
CA ALA A 152 23.73 1.49 7.40
C ALA A 152 22.49 2.38 7.31
N GLU A 153 22.67 3.70 7.49
CA GLU A 153 21.54 4.64 7.52
C GLU A 153 20.90 4.77 6.14
N ASP A 154 21.72 4.97 5.10
CA ASP A 154 21.24 5.11 3.72
C ASP A 154 20.55 3.83 3.24
N TYR A 155 21.13 2.67 3.57
CA TYR A 155 20.54 1.38 3.26
C TYR A 155 19.15 1.22 3.89
N LEU A 156 19.05 1.40 5.21
CA LEU A 156 17.80 1.19 5.92
C LEU A 156 16.73 2.21 5.51
N ASP A 157 17.12 3.45 5.22
CA ASP A 157 16.20 4.47 4.74
C ASP A 157 15.60 4.10 3.37
N ILE A 158 16.42 3.63 2.41
CA ILE A 158 15.92 3.16 1.12
C ILE A 158 15.05 1.92 1.29
N PHE A 159 15.52 0.95 2.09
CA PHE A 159 14.80 -0.28 2.39
C PHE A 159 13.40 -0.01 2.93
N MET A 160 13.30 0.79 4.00
CA MET A 160 12.03 1.08 4.68
C MET A 160 11.07 1.85 3.76
N LYS A 161 11.58 2.79 2.96
CA LYS A 161 10.76 3.52 1.98
C LYS A 161 10.21 2.60 0.89
N LEU A 162 11.02 1.68 0.39
CA LEU A 162 10.59 0.68 -0.58
C LEU A 162 9.51 -0.24 0.01
N GLU A 163 9.71 -0.76 1.22
CA GLU A 163 8.72 -1.63 1.89
C GLU A 163 7.35 -0.95 2.05
N VAL A 164 7.33 0.25 2.63
CA VAL A 164 6.07 1.01 2.78
C VAL A 164 5.48 1.36 1.42
N GLY A 165 6.32 1.77 0.47
CA GLY A 165 5.91 2.13 -0.88
C GLY A 165 5.20 0.98 -1.59
N PHE A 166 5.78 -0.22 -1.56
CA PHE A 166 5.17 -1.41 -2.15
C PHE A 166 3.91 -1.86 -1.42
N GLY A 167 3.89 -1.81 -0.08
CA GLY A 167 2.70 -2.11 0.70
C GLY A 167 1.52 -1.23 0.30
N ILE A 168 1.71 0.08 0.22
CA ILE A 168 0.67 1.04 -0.19
C ILE A 168 0.32 0.89 -1.68
N ALA A 169 1.31 0.71 -2.56
CA ALA A 169 1.09 0.56 -4.00
C ALA A 169 0.16 -0.63 -4.30
N PHE A 170 0.34 -1.73 -3.57
CA PHE A 170 -0.45 -2.94 -3.74
C PHE A 170 -1.94 -2.73 -3.39
N GLU A 171 -2.30 -1.71 -2.61
CA GLU A 171 -3.71 -1.38 -2.32
C GLU A 171 -4.45 -0.77 -3.53
N ILE A 172 -3.74 -0.19 -4.50
CA ILE A 172 -4.33 0.56 -5.62
C ILE A 172 -5.19 -0.32 -6.53
N PRO A 173 -4.76 -1.51 -6.95
CA PRO A 173 -5.63 -2.46 -7.66
C PRO A 173 -6.96 -2.76 -6.94
N LEU A 174 -6.95 -2.80 -5.61
CA LEU A 174 -8.16 -3.03 -4.81
C LEU A 174 -9.10 -1.82 -4.85
N VAL A 175 -8.56 -0.60 -4.87
CA VAL A 175 -9.38 0.60 -5.08
C VAL A 175 -10.07 0.55 -6.45
N ILE A 176 -9.34 0.19 -7.50
CA ILE A 176 -9.89 0.04 -8.86
C ILE A 176 -10.99 -1.02 -8.91
N PHE A 177 -10.79 -2.15 -8.22
CA PHE A 177 -11.80 -3.21 -8.08
C PHE A 177 -13.12 -2.67 -7.53
N TYR A 178 -13.09 -1.91 -6.44
CA TYR A 178 -14.30 -1.35 -5.83
C TYR A 178 -14.95 -0.26 -6.68
N LEU A 179 -14.15 0.58 -7.35
CA LEU A 179 -14.68 1.54 -8.33
C LEU A 179 -15.48 0.85 -9.44
N SER A 180 -15.07 -0.35 -9.84
CA SER A 180 -15.79 -1.16 -10.82
C SER A 180 -17.04 -1.85 -10.26
N ILE A 181 -16.98 -2.45 -9.07
CA ILE A 181 -18.12 -3.19 -8.48
C ILE A 181 -19.27 -2.27 -8.06
N PHE A 182 -18.95 -1.07 -7.60
CA PHE A 182 -19.95 -0.07 -7.21
C PHE A 182 -20.43 0.78 -8.41
N HIS A 183 -20.09 0.39 -9.64
CA HIS A 183 -20.47 1.10 -10.87
C HIS A 183 -20.10 2.59 -10.90
N ILE A 184 -19.17 3.03 -10.04
CA ILE A 184 -18.63 4.40 -10.04
C ILE A 184 -17.90 4.64 -11.36
N VAL A 185 -17.13 3.65 -11.82
CA VAL A 185 -16.54 3.62 -13.16
C VAL A 185 -16.92 2.30 -13.83
N PRO A 186 -17.66 2.31 -14.94
CA PRO A 186 -18.05 1.08 -15.64
C PRO A 186 -16.85 0.24 -16.04
N TYR A 187 -16.96 -1.08 -15.91
CA TYR A 187 -15.92 -2.03 -16.33
C TYR A 187 -15.47 -1.79 -17.79
N SER A 188 -16.42 -1.49 -18.67
CA SER A 188 -16.15 -1.19 -20.08
C SER A 188 -15.19 0.01 -20.27
N LYS A 189 -15.24 1.02 -19.39
CA LYS A 189 -14.36 2.20 -19.43
C LYS A 189 -12.92 1.83 -19.06
N PHE A 190 -12.72 1.01 -18.03
CA PHE A 190 -11.39 0.52 -17.67
C PHE A 190 -10.75 -0.26 -18.83
N ARG A 191 -11.53 -1.09 -19.54
CA ARG A 191 -11.03 -1.83 -20.70
C ARG A 191 -10.82 -0.96 -21.94
N ALA A 192 -11.64 0.07 -22.17
CA ALA A 192 -11.45 0.99 -23.28
C ALA A 192 -10.17 1.84 -23.10
N ASN A 193 -9.90 2.27 -21.86
CA ASN A 193 -8.81 3.18 -21.51
C ASN A 193 -7.57 2.48 -20.92
N TRP A 194 -7.40 1.19 -21.18
CA TRP A 194 -6.32 0.38 -20.58
C TRP A 194 -4.92 0.99 -20.75
N ARG A 195 -4.65 1.65 -21.88
CA ARG A 195 -3.36 2.30 -22.16
C ARG A 195 -3.05 3.43 -21.17
N TYR A 196 -4.04 4.27 -20.88
CA TYR A 196 -3.88 5.38 -19.94
C TYR A 196 -3.67 4.88 -18.51
N ILE A 197 -4.36 3.80 -18.13
CA ILE A 197 -4.18 3.16 -16.82
C ILE A 197 -2.78 2.58 -16.70
N TYR A 198 -2.28 1.89 -17.73
CA TYR A 198 -0.94 1.33 -17.70
C TYR A 198 0.11 2.43 -17.60
N ILE A 199 -0.03 3.52 -18.36
CA ILE A 199 0.86 4.68 -18.22
C ILE A 199 0.79 5.26 -16.80
N GLY A 200 -0.42 5.41 -16.24
CA GLY A 200 -0.61 5.89 -14.87
C GLY A 200 0.06 4.99 -13.82
N LEU A 201 -0.09 3.66 -13.93
CA LEU A 201 0.55 2.69 -13.05
C LEU A 201 2.07 2.70 -13.20
N MET A 202 2.60 2.90 -14.42
CA MET A 202 4.04 3.02 -14.67
C MET A 202 4.60 4.30 -14.06
N THR A 203 3.93 5.44 -14.25
CA THR A 203 4.33 6.73 -13.65
C THR A 203 4.32 6.65 -12.13
N LEU A 204 3.24 6.11 -11.56
CA LEU A 204 3.17 5.86 -10.13
C LEU A 204 4.30 4.94 -9.68
N SER A 205 4.65 3.94 -10.50
CA SER A 205 5.74 3.03 -10.17
C SER A 205 7.07 3.76 -10.02
N GLY A 206 7.36 4.71 -10.91
CA GLY A 206 8.55 5.55 -10.82
C GLY A 206 8.54 6.54 -9.66
N ILE A 207 7.36 7.02 -9.21
CA ILE A 207 7.26 7.93 -8.07
C ILE A 207 7.52 7.20 -6.75
N ILE A 208 7.02 5.97 -6.63
CA ILE A 208 7.09 5.19 -5.38
C ILE A 208 8.46 4.53 -5.17
N THR A 209 9.23 4.27 -6.23
CA THR A 209 10.58 3.66 -6.15
C THR A 209 11.65 4.74 -5.96
N PRO A 210 12.15 5.01 -4.73
CA PRO A 210 13.04 6.12 -4.46
C PRO A 210 14.48 5.86 -4.90
N ASP A 211 14.82 4.61 -5.23
CA ASP A 211 16.14 4.17 -5.71
C ASP A 211 16.41 4.58 -7.16
N ALA A 212 15.42 5.14 -7.86
CA ALA A 212 15.48 5.57 -9.26
C ALA A 212 15.95 4.48 -10.24
N SER A 213 15.93 3.21 -9.84
CA SER A 213 16.36 2.12 -10.72
C SER A 213 15.24 1.75 -11.69
N PRO A 214 15.54 1.60 -13.00
CA PRO A 214 14.57 1.11 -13.96
C PRO A 214 14.09 -0.31 -13.63
N VAL A 215 14.93 -1.11 -12.96
CA VAL A 215 14.63 -2.49 -12.61
C VAL A 215 13.51 -2.57 -11.58
N THR A 216 13.62 -1.86 -10.45
CA THR A 216 12.56 -1.89 -9.42
C THR A 216 11.27 -1.24 -9.91
N MET A 217 11.38 -0.17 -10.70
CA MET A 217 10.25 0.48 -11.35
C MET A 217 9.46 -0.50 -12.24
N LEU A 218 10.16 -1.24 -13.12
CA LEU A 218 9.52 -2.21 -14.01
C LEU A 218 8.94 -3.41 -13.27
N LEU A 219 9.61 -3.89 -12.22
CA LEU A 219 9.10 -4.97 -11.38
C LEU A 219 7.82 -4.55 -10.64
N MET A 220 7.80 -3.34 -10.07
CA MET A 220 6.60 -2.80 -9.43
C MET A 220 5.47 -2.64 -10.43
N PHE A 221 5.76 -2.05 -11.58
CA PHE A 221 4.79 -1.88 -12.65
C PHE A 221 4.19 -3.21 -13.09
N GLY A 222 5.02 -4.23 -13.29
CA GLY A 222 4.59 -5.59 -13.62
C GLY A 222 3.68 -6.19 -12.55
N ALA A 223 4.04 -6.04 -11.27
CA ALA A 223 3.22 -6.50 -10.15
C ALA A 223 1.86 -5.79 -10.09
N LEU A 224 1.85 -4.46 -10.24
CA LEU A 224 0.63 -3.66 -10.22
C LEU A 224 -0.29 -3.97 -11.40
N ILE A 225 0.25 -4.17 -12.62
CA ILE A 225 -0.55 -4.61 -13.76
C ILE A 225 -1.15 -5.99 -13.49
N GLY A 226 -0.35 -6.93 -12.97
CA GLY A 226 -0.83 -8.27 -12.65
C GLY A 226 -2.00 -8.24 -11.67
N LEU A 227 -1.85 -7.49 -10.57
CA LEU A 227 -2.90 -7.30 -9.59
C LEU A 227 -4.12 -6.55 -10.16
N TYR A 228 -3.91 -5.54 -11.00
CA TYR A 228 -4.99 -4.80 -11.67
C TYR A 228 -5.82 -5.70 -12.59
N GLU A 229 -5.18 -6.55 -13.39
CA GLU A 229 -5.89 -7.47 -14.28
C GLU A 229 -6.63 -8.56 -13.49
N ILE A 230 -6.04 -9.08 -12.39
CA ILE A 230 -6.71 -10.00 -11.47
C ILE A 230 -7.93 -9.33 -10.84
N ALA A 231 -7.75 -8.12 -10.31
CA ALA A 231 -8.81 -7.31 -9.72
C ALA A 231 -9.98 -7.13 -10.71
N LEU A 232 -9.70 -6.66 -11.93
CA LEU A 232 -10.74 -6.51 -12.96
C LEU A 232 -11.40 -7.83 -13.36
N ALA A 233 -10.64 -8.93 -13.45
CA ALA A 233 -11.20 -10.23 -13.77
C ALA A 233 -12.18 -10.73 -12.70
N ILE A 234 -11.85 -10.51 -11.41
CA ILE A 234 -12.75 -10.84 -10.29
C ILE A 234 -13.97 -9.91 -10.32
N ALA A 235 -13.79 -8.59 -10.49
CA ALA A 235 -14.89 -7.64 -10.59
C ALA A 235 -15.86 -8.02 -11.69
N ARG A 236 -15.35 -8.39 -12.88
CA ARG A 236 -16.16 -8.87 -14.00
C ARG A 236 -17.01 -10.08 -13.63
N ARG A 237 -16.43 -11.08 -12.95
CA ARG A 237 -17.16 -12.28 -12.53
C ARG A 237 -18.27 -11.94 -11.53
N ILE A 238 -17.98 -11.06 -10.56
CA ILE A 238 -18.96 -10.64 -9.56
C ILE A 238 -20.11 -9.88 -10.22
N ILE A 239 -19.82 -8.90 -11.08
CA ILE A 239 -20.84 -8.11 -11.78
C ILE A 239 -21.72 -9.01 -12.66
N ILE A 240 -21.12 -9.93 -13.43
CA ILE A 240 -21.90 -10.85 -14.28
C ILE A 240 -22.80 -11.76 -13.46
N ASN A 241 -22.33 -12.26 -12.31
CA ASN A 241 -23.11 -13.16 -11.48
C ASN A 241 -24.25 -12.46 -10.74
N ARG A 242 -24.08 -11.17 -10.40
CA ARG A 242 -25.07 -10.38 -9.67
C ARG A 242 -26.11 -9.77 -10.62
N ASP A 243 -25.65 -9.16 -11.71
CA ASP A 243 -26.45 -8.22 -12.53
C ASP A 243 -26.45 -8.59 -14.03
N GLY A 244 -25.81 -9.70 -14.41
CA GLY A 244 -25.71 -10.14 -15.80
C GLY A 244 -24.64 -9.40 -16.62
N LYS A 245 -24.51 -9.78 -17.90
CA LYS A 245 -23.46 -9.24 -18.78
C LYS A 245 -23.69 -7.78 -19.19
N ALA A 246 -24.94 -7.30 -19.17
CA ALA A 246 -25.28 -5.92 -19.54
C ALA A 246 -24.68 -4.91 -18.54
N ALA A 247 -24.64 -5.28 -17.25
CA ALA A 247 -24.13 -4.47 -16.16
C ALA A 247 -22.65 -4.05 -16.29
N LEU A 248 -21.86 -4.71 -17.12
CA LEU A 248 -20.48 -4.29 -17.40
C LEU A 248 -20.38 -2.90 -18.06
N LYS A 249 -21.49 -2.41 -18.62
CA LYS A 249 -21.58 -1.09 -19.25
C LYS A 249 -22.32 -0.05 -18.41
N TRP A 250 -23.10 -0.49 -17.43
CA TRP A 250 -23.91 0.39 -16.61
C TRP A 250 -23.05 1.33 -15.78
N THR A 251 -23.42 2.60 -15.85
CA THR A 251 -23.01 3.62 -14.88
C THR A 251 -23.79 3.46 -13.59
N ARG A 252 -23.40 4.20 -12.56
CA ARG A 252 -24.11 4.19 -11.27
C ARG A 252 -25.56 4.64 -11.41
N GLU A 253 -25.85 5.60 -12.28
CA GLU A 253 -27.22 6.07 -12.56
C GLU A 253 -28.03 4.97 -13.26
N ASP A 254 -27.48 4.35 -14.31
CA ASP A 254 -28.15 3.23 -15.00
C ASP A 254 -28.42 2.04 -14.04
N TYR A 255 -27.51 1.79 -13.10
CA TYR A 255 -27.66 0.73 -12.10
C TYR A 255 -28.81 1.03 -11.13
N GLU A 256 -28.90 2.27 -10.66
CA GLU A 256 -29.96 2.70 -9.74
C GLU A 256 -31.33 2.69 -10.43
N GLU A 257 -31.44 3.17 -11.66
CA GLU A 257 -32.70 3.10 -12.43
C GLU A 257 -33.18 1.65 -12.62
N HIS A 258 -32.27 0.73 -12.94
CA HIS A 258 -32.61 -0.69 -13.07
C HIS A 258 -32.99 -1.37 -11.75
N GLU A 259 -32.37 -0.99 -10.62
CA GLU A 259 -32.72 -1.51 -9.29
C GLU A 259 -34.14 -1.08 -8.88
N PHE A 260 -34.57 0.15 -9.23
CA PHE A 260 -35.93 0.63 -8.98
C PHE A 260 -36.99 0.00 -9.89
N ASP A 261 -36.64 -0.43 -11.11
CA ASP A 261 -37.57 -1.11 -12.04
C ASP A 261 -37.84 -2.58 -11.64
N GLU A 262 -37.00 -3.19 -10.79
CA GLU A 262 -37.15 -4.57 -10.30
C GLU A 262 -37.86 -4.70 -8.92
N GLU A 263 -38.07 -3.59 -8.19
CA GLU A 263 -38.84 -3.53 -6.91
C GLU A 263 -40.34 -3.26 -7.10
#